data_AF-K1U1T0-F1
#
_entry.id   AF-K1U1T0-F1
#
_cell.length_a   1.000
_cell.length_b   1.000
_cell.length_c   1.000
_cell.angle_alpha   90.00
_cell.angle_beta   90.00
_cell.angle_gamma   90.00
#
_symmetry.space_group_name_H-M   'P 1'
#
loop_
_entity.id
_entity.type
_entity.pdbx_description
1 polymer ?
#
loop_
_entity_poly.entity_id
_entity_poly.type
_entity_poly.pdbx_seq_one_letter_code
_entity_poly.pdbx_strand_id
1 'polypeptide(L)'
;AAWAGLKDVWLQGTFNYGFADDNIRVASIDPGKGTVTLASPHLYGIASGAAYQHYFAYNILEELDRPSEWYLDRESGILYFYPPSDIRKANIQVSILEDPIVCLEGVEYLRLERLTIECGRGIGVYIERSNHNVIAGCTIRNVGTSGVFMGQGAEQTFPHITVDDYEGRPVSRRIGNLQGHIYKYPHWDRKAGMHNGILSCDIYNTGSGAVYLSGGDKVSLTPGNSYVENCRMTNYNRRNKFLWAAVSVNGCGNRVSHCEIHDSDWQGIYVSGNEHLFEYNYIHDVTLNSNDTSPWYIGRDPSSRGNIVRYNRFERCGNPERMNMGIYCDDSSTDVLVYGNLFVDMNTTHGVMFSNTGWDLKFV
;
A
#
# COMPACT_ATOMS: atom_id res chain seq x y z
N ALA A 1 -21.29 -9.95 28.00
CA ALA A 1 -20.86 -10.42 26.66
C ALA A 1 -19.41 -10.86 26.76
N ALA A 2 -19.00 -11.89 26.00
CA ALA A 2 -17.72 -12.58 26.15
C ALA A 2 -16.49 -11.66 26.03
N TRP A 3 -16.56 -10.58 25.25
CA TRP A 3 -15.40 -9.69 25.03
C TRP A 3 -15.26 -8.55 26.05
N ALA A 4 -16.20 -8.40 26.99
CA ALA A 4 -16.17 -7.29 27.94
C ALA A 4 -14.96 -7.40 28.89
N GLY A 5 -14.13 -6.35 28.94
CA GLY A 5 -12.93 -6.31 29.76
C GLY A 5 -11.65 -6.82 29.08
N LEU A 6 -11.75 -7.40 27.88
CA LEU A 6 -10.59 -7.76 27.09
C LEU A 6 -9.80 -6.50 26.68
N LYS A 7 -8.47 -6.63 26.70
CA LYS A 7 -7.54 -5.58 26.26
C LYS A 7 -7.09 -5.89 24.84
N ASP A 8 -6.63 -4.87 24.13
CA ASP A 8 -6.01 -5.00 22.80
C ASP A 8 -6.91 -5.66 21.75
N VAL A 9 -8.23 -5.52 21.85
CA VAL A 9 -9.19 -5.89 20.80
C VAL A 9 -9.13 -4.83 19.71
N TRP A 10 -9.09 -5.24 18.44
CA TRP A 10 -9.07 -4.35 17.28
C TRP A 10 -10.21 -4.64 16.32
N LEU A 11 -10.71 -3.59 15.68
CA LEU A 11 -11.63 -3.70 14.54
C LEU A 11 -10.93 -3.17 13.29
N GLN A 12 -10.97 -3.93 12.19
CA GLN A 12 -10.49 -3.49 10.89
C GLN A 12 -11.57 -3.62 9.82
N GLY A 13 -11.66 -2.61 8.95
CA GLY A 13 -12.53 -2.61 7.79
C GLY A 13 -12.86 -1.19 7.30
N THR A 14 -13.81 -1.10 6.39
CA THR A 14 -14.30 0.16 5.80
C THR A 14 -15.54 0.63 6.55
N PHE A 15 -15.38 1.58 7.48
CA PHE A 15 -16.45 1.97 8.41
C PHE A 15 -17.46 2.97 7.85
N ASN A 16 -17.04 3.86 6.95
CA ASN A 16 -17.95 4.83 6.31
C ASN A 16 -17.83 4.79 4.79
N TYR A 17 -16.67 5.15 4.22
CA TYR A 17 -16.42 5.09 2.78
C TYR A 17 -15.64 3.82 2.42
N GLY A 18 -15.96 3.21 1.27
CA GLY A 18 -15.41 1.90 0.89
C GLY A 18 -13.95 1.91 0.42
N PHE A 19 -13.33 3.08 0.24
CA PHE A 19 -11.88 3.22 0.08
C PHE A 19 -11.16 3.30 1.43
N ALA A 20 -11.84 3.75 2.48
CA ALA A 20 -11.23 4.11 3.75
C ALA A 20 -11.24 2.91 4.71
N ASP A 21 -10.42 1.90 4.41
CA ASP A 21 -10.12 0.86 5.40
C ASP A 21 -9.27 1.47 6.52
N ASP A 22 -9.64 1.16 7.75
CA ASP A 22 -8.92 1.59 8.94
C ASP A 22 -8.85 0.43 9.93
N ASN A 23 -7.95 0.56 10.89
CA ASN A 23 -7.71 -0.43 11.91
C ASN A 23 -7.63 0.25 13.28
N ILE A 24 -8.69 0.10 14.08
CA ILE A 24 -8.91 0.90 15.28
C ILE A 24 -9.08 0.00 16.50
N ARG A 25 -8.31 0.28 17.56
CA ARG A 25 -8.42 -0.41 18.84
C ARG A 25 -9.76 -0.10 19.51
N VAL A 26 -10.36 -1.10 20.14
CA VAL A 26 -11.53 -0.93 21.01
C VAL A 26 -11.08 -0.34 22.35
N ALA A 27 -11.76 0.73 22.79
CA ALA A 27 -11.56 1.33 24.11
C ALA A 27 -12.40 0.65 25.18
N SER A 28 -13.67 0.39 24.90
CA SER A 28 -14.58 -0.25 25.84
C SER A 28 -15.75 -0.93 25.12
N ILE A 29 -16.32 -1.94 25.77
CA ILE A 29 -17.53 -2.63 25.34
C ILE A 29 -18.52 -2.57 26.51
N ASP A 30 -19.72 -2.05 26.25
CA ASP A 30 -20.84 -2.01 27.20
C ASP A 30 -21.93 -2.99 26.73
N PRO A 31 -21.98 -4.22 27.29
CA PRO A 31 -22.98 -5.22 26.93
C PRO A 31 -24.40 -4.81 27.30
N GLY A 32 -24.58 -3.97 28.33
CA GLY A 32 -25.90 -3.52 28.77
C GLY A 32 -26.54 -2.55 27.79
N LYS A 33 -25.71 -1.79 27.06
CA LYS A 33 -26.13 -0.88 25.98
C LYS A 33 -25.93 -1.43 24.57
N GLY A 34 -25.27 -2.57 24.43
CA GLY A 34 -24.87 -3.10 23.12
C GLY A 34 -23.94 -2.16 22.35
N THR A 35 -23.06 -1.44 23.05
CA THR A 35 -22.21 -0.39 22.46
C THR A 35 -20.74 -0.79 22.51
N VAL A 36 -20.02 -0.57 21.42
CA VAL A 36 -18.55 -0.65 21.35
C VAL A 36 -18.00 0.76 21.13
N THR A 37 -17.10 1.19 22.00
CA THR A 37 -16.43 2.49 21.88
C THR A 37 -15.04 2.29 21.30
N LEU A 38 -14.72 3.00 20.22
CA LEU A 38 -13.38 3.00 19.62
C LEU A 38 -12.42 3.90 20.41
N ALA A 39 -11.13 3.54 20.41
CA ALA A 39 -10.08 4.30 21.09
C ALA A 39 -9.67 5.58 20.35
N SER A 40 -10.03 5.69 19.07
CA SER A 40 -9.87 6.89 18.26
C SER A 40 -11.04 7.01 17.30
N PRO A 41 -11.39 8.24 16.86
CA PRO A 41 -12.33 8.40 15.76
C PRO A 41 -11.75 7.79 14.47
N HIS A 42 -12.62 7.19 13.66
CA HIS A 42 -12.29 6.84 12.28
C HIS A 42 -12.11 8.12 11.45
N LEU A 43 -11.11 8.16 10.55
CA LEU A 43 -10.75 9.34 9.77
C LEU A 43 -11.93 9.99 9.03
N TYR A 44 -12.84 9.15 8.53
CA TYR A 44 -14.03 9.58 7.80
C TYR A 44 -15.34 9.32 8.55
N GLY A 45 -15.28 9.07 9.87
CA GLY A 45 -16.45 8.72 10.66
C GLY A 45 -16.97 7.30 10.41
N ILE A 46 -18.15 6.98 10.95
CA ILE A 46 -18.76 5.64 10.92
C ILE A 46 -20.17 5.77 10.36
N ALA A 47 -20.56 4.88 9.46
CA ALA A 47 -21.90 4.82 8.88
C ALA A 47 -22.37 3.37 8.68
N SER A 48 -23.61 3.20 8.20
CA SER A 48 -24.21 1.89 7.94
C SER A 48 -25.15 1.93 6.73
N GLY A 49 -25.34 0.77 6.08
CA GLY A 49 -26.32 0.58 5.00
C GLY A 49 -25.73 0.45 3.60
N ALA A 50 -24.43 0.71 3.41
CA ALA A 50 -23.75 0.45 2.14
C ALA A 50 -23.13 -0.95 2.10
N ALA A 51 -23.15 -1.59 0.93
CA ALA A 51 -22.63 -2.96 0.76
C ALA A 51 -21.11 -3.08 1.01
N TYR A 52 -20.37 -1.98 0.94
CA TYR A 52 -18.94 -1.94 1.23
C TYR A 52 -18.64 -1.66 2.70
N GLN A 53 -19.63 -1.34 3.53
CA GLN A 53 -19.40 -1.10 4.95
C GLN A 53 -19.32 -2.44 5.69
N HIS A 54 -18.12 -2.78 6.16
CA HIS A 54 -17.84 -4.03 6.86
C HIS A 54 -16.68 -3.85 7.81
N TYR A 55 -16.60 -4.73 8.81
CA TYR A 55 -15.44 -4.84 9.69
C TYR A 55 -15.35 -6.27 10.23
N PHE A 56 -14.16 -6.64 10.69
CA PHE A 56 -13.94 -7.83 11.50
C PHE A 56 -13.19 -7.45 12.78
N ALA A 57 -13.41 -8.23 13.84
CA ALA A 57 -12.67 -8.11 15.08
C ALA A 57 -11.49 -9.08 15.09
N TYR A 58 -10.37 -8.71 15.68
CA TYR A 58 -9.23 -9.60 15.84
C TYR A 58 -8.44 -9.33 17.12
N ASN A 59 -7.48 -10.22 17.40
CA ASN A 59 -6.68 -10.26 18.62
C ASN A 59 -7.52 -10.63 19.86
N ILE A 60 -8.35 -11.66 19.71
CA ILE A 60 -9.25 -12.19 20.74
C ILE A 60 -8.98 -13.69 20.85
N LEU A 61 -8.54 -14.18 22.01
CA LEU A 61 -8.22 -15.60 22.21
C LEU A 61 -9.46 -16.48 22.06
N GLU A 62 -10.60 -15.98 22.54
CA GLU A 62 -11.89 -16.67 22.51
C GLU A 62 -12.43 -16.89 21.08
N GLU A 63 -11.96 -16.12 20.11
CA GLU A 63 -12.33 -16.26 18.68
C GLU A 63 -11.35 -17.13 17.90
N LEU A 64 -10.37 -17.78 18.57
CA LEU A 64 -9.45 -18.73 17.95
C LEU A 64 -10.18 -20.07 17.68
N ASP A 65 -10.79 -20.23 16.51
CA ASP A 65 -11.73 -21.31 16.24
C ASP A 65 -11.43 -22.15 14.98
N ARG A 66 -10.50 -21.70 14.13
CA ARG A 66 -10.17 -22.39 12.86
C ARG A 66 -8.67 -22.65 12.69
N PRO A 67 -8.30 -23.69 11.91
CA PRO A 67 -6.92 -23.92 11.56
C PRO A 67 -6.27 -22.72 10.85
N SER A 68 -4.99 -22.48 11.14
CA SER A 68 -4.16 -21.34 10.71
C SER A 68 -4.36 -20.03 11.48
N GLU A 69 -5.33 -19.97 12.40
CA GLU A 69 -5.46 -18.84 13.32
C GLU A 69 -4.46 -18.92 14.47
N TRP A 70 -4.12 -17.77 15.02
CA TRP A 70 -3.20 -17.65 16.15
C TRP A 70 -3.57 -16.45 17.03
N TYR A 71 -3.16 -16.53 18.29
CA TYR A 71 -3.25 -15.45 19.27
C TYR A 71 -1.96 -15.41 20.07
N LEU A 72 -1.40 -14.21 20.26
CA LEU A 72 -0.21 -14.01 21.08
C LEU A 72 -0.61 -13.27 22.37
N ASP A 73 -0.59 -13.98 23.49
CA ASP A 73 -0.66 -13.34 24.79
C ASP A 73 0.67 -12.62 25.02
N ARG A 74 0.63 -11.30 24.93
CA ARG A 74 1.82 -10.45 25.06
C ARG A 74 2.30 -10.29 26.50
N GLU A 75 1.42 -10.51 27.47
CA GLU A 75 1.77 -10.38 28.90
C GLU A 75 2.55 -11.62 29.35
N SER A 76 2.08 -12.82 28.98
CA SER A 76 2.78 -14.08 29.31
C SER A 76 3.83 -14.50 28.28
N GLY A 77 3.78 -13.96 27.05
CA GLY A 77 4.64 -14.35 25.93
C GLY A 77 4.25 -15.69 25.29
N ILE A 78 3.03 -16.19 25.54
CA ILE A 78 2.54 -17.46 25.01
C ILE A 78 1.87 -17.26 23.65
N LEU A 79 2.36 -17.99 22.63
CA LEU A 79 1.71 -18.09 21.33
C LEU A 79 0.74 -19.28 21.31
N TYR A 80 -0.54 -18.98 21.19
CA TYR A 80 -1.59 -19.96 20.89
C TYR A 80 -1.73 -20.04 19.36
N PHE A 81 -1.64 -21.25 18.81
CA PHE A 81 -1.73 -21.47 17.37
C PHE A 81 -2.56 -22.72 17.11
N TYR A 82 -3.56 -22.61 16.23
CA TYR A 82 -4.32 -23.76 15.74
C TYR A 82 -3.66 -24.28 14.45
N PRO A 83 -2.84 -25.33 14.50
CA PRO A 83 -2.08 -25.75 13.33
C PRO A 83 -2.99 -26.39 12.26
N PRO A 84 -2.80 -26.05 10.96
CA PRO A 84 -3.56 -26.66 9.86
C PRO A 84 -3.07 -28.05 9.47
N SER A 85 -1.95 -28.50 10.01
CA SER A 85 -1.36 -29.80 9.77
C SER A 85 -0.46 -30.20 10.95
N ASP A 86 0.28 -31.31 10.83
CA ASP A 86 1.18 -31.77 11.89
C ASP A 86 2.25 -30.73 12.24
N ILE A 87 2.11 -30.09 13.40
CA ILE A 87 2.99 -29.01 13.88
C ILE A 87 4.45 -29.46 14.02
N ARG A 88 4.72 -30.76 14.19
CA ARG A 88 6.09 -31.30 14.29
C ARG A 88 6.88 -31.18 12.99
N LYS A 89 6.19 -30.94 11.87
CA LYS A 89 6.79 -30.71 10.55
C LYS A 89 6.84 -29.22 10.18
N ALA A 90 6.31 -28.34 11.02
CA ALA A 90 6.21 -26.93 10.73
C ALA A 90 7.54 -26.20 11.00
N ASN A 91 7.82 -25.18 10.19
CA ASN A 91 8.77 -24.13 10.53
C ASN A 91 7.96 -22.92 11.00
N ILE A 92 7.97 -22.63 12.30
CA ILE A 92 7.22 -21.53 12.90
C ILE A 92 8.17 -20.38 13.14
N GLN A 93 7.85 -19.21 12.57
CA GLN A 93 8.65 -18.00 12.72
C GLN A 93 7.77 -16.88 13.26
N VAL A 94 8.30 -16.10 14.22
CA VAL A 94 7.67 -14.90 14.76
C VAL A 94 8.60 -13.73 14.49
N SER A 95 8.14 -12.77 13.67
CA SER A 95 8.96 -11.61 13.30
C SER A 95 8.98 -10.58 14.43
N ILE A 96 10.19 -10.18 14.85
CA ILE A 96 10.39 -9.22 15.95
C ILE A 96 11.10 -7.93 15.52
N LEU A 97 11.89 -7.98 14.43
CA LEU A 97 12.68 -6.85 13.92
C LEU A 97 11.79 -5.74 13.36
N GLU A 98 11.75 -4.59 14.06
CA GLU A 98 10.98 -3.40 13.64
C GLU A 98 11.69 -2.55 12.58
N ASP A 99 13.02 -2.52 12.63
CA ASP A 99 13.83 -1.81 11.66
C ASP A 99 13.78 -2.49 10.29
N PRO A 100 14.12 -1.77 9.21
CA PRO A 100 14.27 -2.40 7.90
C PRO A 100 15.32 -3.50 7.92
N ILE A 101 15.06 -4.63 7.25
CA ILE A 101 16.01 -5.76 7.21
C ILE A 101 17.32 -5.34 6.52
N VAL A 102 17.21 -4.59 5.42
CA VAL A 102 18.36 -4.01 4.69
C VAL A 102 18.15 -2.50 4.57
N CYS A 103 19.16 -1.70 4.92
CA CYS A 103 19.15 -0.25 4.75
C CYS A 103 20.29 0.20 3.83
N LEU A 104 19.94 0.92 2.76
CA LEU A 104 20.88 1.63 1.89
C LEU A 104 20.70 3.13 2.13
N GLU A 105 21.66 3.75 2.81
CA GLU A 105 21.64 5.17 3.12
C GLU A 105 22.95 5.84 2.68
N GLY A 106 22.89 6.77 1.72
CA GLY A 106 24.12 7.35 1.17
C GLY A 106 24.95 6.36 0.35
N VAL A 107 24.34 5.29 -0.16
CA VAL A 107 25.04 4.22 -0.87
C VAL A 107 24.97 4.47 -2.36
N GLU A 108 26.07 4.20 -3.06
CA GLU A 108 26.08 4.25 -4.51
C GLU A 108 26.72 3.02 -5.13
N TYR A 109 26.24 2.65 -6.32
CA TYR A 109 26.78 1.54 -7.14
C TYR A 109 26.77 0.17 -6.44
N LEU A 110 25.86 -0.05 -5.50
CA LEU A 110 25.66 -1.36 -4.88
C LEU A 110 24.70 -2.20 -5.72
N ARG A 111 24.99 -3.49 -5.83
CA ARG A 111 24.08 -4.47 -6.37
C ARG A 111 23.86 -5.61 -5.39
N LEU A 112 22.61 -5.80 -4.95
CA LEU A 112 22.19 -6.93 -4.12
C LEU A 112 21.44 -7.92 -5.00
N GLU A 113 21.93 -9.17 -5.08
CA GLU A 113 21.41 -10.16 -6.02
C GLU A 113 21.03 -11.49 -5.39
N ARG A 114 19.92 -12.07 -5.86
CA ARG A 114 19.54 -13.47 -5.61
C ARG A 114 19.48 -13.83 -4.12
N LEU A 115 18.98 -12.89 -3.32
CA LEU A 115 18.77 -13.06 -1.88
C LEU A 115 17.28 -13.28 -1.57
N THR A 116 17.02 -14.03 -0.52
CA THR A 116 15.71 -14.02 0.16
C THR A 116 15.77 -13.09 1.35
N ILE A 117 14.93 -12.06 1.36
CA ILE A 117 14.80 -11.07 2.44
C ILE A 117 13.41 -11.26 3.04
N GLU A 118 13.33 -11.84 4.25
CA GLU A 118 12.05 -12.23 4.82
C GLU A 118 11.93 -12.16 6.33
N CYS A 119 10.70 -12.29 6.83
CA CYS A 119 10.35 -12.39 8.25
C CYS A 119 10.71 -11.15 9.09
N GLY A 120 10.56 -9.96 8.51
CA GLY A 120 10.68 -8.68 9.22
C GLY A 120 9.34 -8.14 9.69
N ARG A 121 9.29 -7.43 10.81
CA ARG A 121 8.07 -6.70 11.25
C ARG A 121 7.98 -5.32 10.61
N GLY A 122 9.13 -4.74 10.22
CA GLY A 122 9.26 -3.47 9.50
C GLY A 122 9.27 -3.62 7.97
N ILE A 123 10.19 -2.88 7.35
CA ILE A 123 10.42 -2.80 5.89
C ILE A 123 11.38 -3.92 5.46
N GLY A 124 11.23 -4.46 4.24
CA GLY A 124 12.23 -5.38 3.69
C GLY A 124 13.54 -4.68 3.35
N VAL A 125 13.52 -3.84 2.31
CA VAL A 125 14.65 -3.03 1.86
C VAL A 125 14.30 -1.55 1.92
N TYR A 126 15.10 -0.77 2.63
CA TYR A 126 14.99 0.68 2.73
C TYR A 126 16.09 1.35 1.90
N ILE A 127 15.75 2.36 1.11
CA ILE A 127 16.71 3.11 0.28
C ILE A 127 16.50 4.61 0.49
N GLU A 128 17.52 5.35 0.88
CA GLU A 128 17.46 6.80 1.10
C GLU A 128 18.80 7.46 0.75
N ARG A 129 18.77 8.66 0.15
CA ARG A 129 19.93 9.43 -0.29
C ARG A 129 20.95 8.60 -1.07
N SER A 130 20.48 7.65 -1.87
CA SER A 130 21.32 6.63 -2.49
C SER A 130 21.15 6.65 -3.99
N ASN A 131 22.20 6.38 -4.78
CA ASN A 131 22.14 6.49 -6.23
C ASN A 131 22.70 5.25 -6.94
N HIS A 132 22.20 4.90 -8.12
CA HIS A 132 22.77 3.83 -8.95
C HIS A 132 22.83 2.44 -8.27
N ASN A 133 21.94 2.17 -7.31
CA ASN A 133 21.88 0.85 -6.66
C ASN A 133 20.86 -0.04 -7.34
N VAL A 134 21.09 -1.36 -7.34
CA VAL A 134 20.14 -2.31 -7.91
C VAL A 134 19.87 -3.48 -6.97
N ILE A 135 18.59 -3.72 -6.70
CA ILE A 135 18.09 -4.93 -6.03
C ILE A 135 17.60 -5.86 -7.13
N ALA A 136 18.29 -6.98 -7.37
CA ALA A 136 18.06 -7.81 -8.55
C ALA A 136 17.85 -9.29 -8.27
N GLY A 137 16.80 -9.89 -8.84
CA GLY A 137 16.58 -11.34 -8.71
C GLY A 137 16.27 -11.77 -7.27
N CYS A 138 15.85 -10.85 -6.40
CA CYS A 138 15.61 -11.14 -4.99
C CYS A 138 14.16 -11.58 -4.76
N THR A 139 13.97 -12.40 -3.73
CA THR A 139 12.64 -12.67 -3.16
C THR A 139 12.49 -11.86 -1.88
N ILE A 140 11.51 -10.96 -1.83
CA ILE A 140 11.21 -10.15 -0.65
C ILE A 140 9.82 -10.53 -0.16
N ARG A 141 9.72 -11.15 1.02
CA ARG A 141 8.43 -11.70 1.47
C ARG A 141 8.22 -11.69 2.98
N ASN A 142 6.97 -11.84 3.40
CA ASN A 142 6.61 -11.97 4.81
C ASN A 142 7.16 -10.81 5.66
N VAL A 143 6.99 -9.58 5.16
CA VAL A 143 7.40 -8.36 5.85
C VAL A 143 6.17 -7.59 6.33
N GLY A 144 6.25 -7.05 7.55
CA GLY A 144 5.10 -6.43 8.23
C GLY A 144 4.65 -5.09 7.65
N THR A 145 5.43 -4.48 6.76
CA THR A 145 5.07 -3.25 6.03
C THR A 145 5.38 -3.37 4.54
N SER A 146 6.22 -2.51 3.95
CA SER A 146 6.55 -2.55 2.52
C SER A 146 7.73 -3.49 2.21
N GLY A 147 7.71 -4.11 1.03
CA GLY A 147 8.82 -4.92 0.54
C GLY A 147 10.07 -4.07 0.28
N VAL A 148 9.93 -3.04 -0.54
CA VAL A 148 10.96 -2.02 -0.78
C VAL A 148 10.37 -0.64 -0.54
N PHE A 149 11.06 0.21 0.20
CA PHE A 149 10.61 1.56 0.48
C PHE A 149 11.73 2.57 0.20
N MET A 150 11.51 3.42 -0.80
CA MET A 150 12.47 4.44 -1.20
C MET A 150 12.09 5.82 -0.66
N GLY A 151 13.04 6.49 -0.03
CA GLY A 151 12.90 7.80 0.59
C GLY A 151 12.42 7.75 2.05
N GLN A 152 12.41 8.91 2.68
CA GLN A 152 11.90 9.16 4.02
C GLN A 152 10.39 8.84 4.08
N GLY A 153 9.96 8.31 5.23
CA GLY A 153 8.56 8.38 5.62
C GLY A 153 8.31 9.62 6.47
N ALA A 154 7.17 9.66 7.14
CA ALA A 154 6.78 10.81 7.94
C ALA A 154 6.27 10.38 9.31
N GLU A 155 6.88 10.90 10.37
CA GLU A 155 6.36 10.75 11.72
C GLU A 155 5.30 11.80 12.00
N GLN A 156 4.13 11.34 12.46
CA GLN A 156 3.07 12.21 12.94
C GLN A 156 3.44 12.83 14.29
N THR A 157 3.23 14.14 14.45
CA THR A 157 3.66 14.90 15.65
C THR A 157 2.51 15.32 16.57
N PHE A 158 1.26 15.04 16.20
CA PHE A 158 0.06 15.38 16.99
C PHE A 158 -0.94 14.21 17.07
N PRO A 159 -1.61 13.93 18.20
CA PRO A 159 -2.60 12.86 18.31
C PRO A 159 -3.95 13.28 17.69
N HIS A 160 -4.61 12.34 16.99
CA HIS A 160 -5.87 12.53 16.26
C HIS A 160 -5.75 13.42 15.02
N ILE A 161 -6.09 12.87 13.85
CA ILE A 161 -5.96 13.56 12.57
C ILE A 161 -7.32 13.70 11.88
N THR A 162 -7.53 14.87 11.29
CA THR A 162 -8.29 14.99 10.04
C THR A 162 -7.27 14.99 8.90
N VAL A 163 -7.70 14.69 7.66
CA VAL A 163 -6.81 14.81 6.49
C VAL A 163 -6.27 16.24 6.34
N ASP A 164 -7.06 17.23 6.78
CA ASP A 164 -6.80 18.65 6.53
C ASP A 164 -5.88 19.30 7.56
N ASP A 165 -5.86 18.81 8.82
CA ASP A 165 -5.06 19.39 9.92
C ASP A 165 -3.79 18.57 10.24
N TYR A 166 -3.39 17.67 9.35
CA TYR A 166 -2.24 16.78 9.58
C TYR A 166 -0.97 17.56 9.95
N GLU A 167 -0.22 17.13 10.96
CA GLU A 167 1.14 17.59 11.22
C GLU A 167 2.10 16.42 11.36
N GLY A 168 3.26 16.54 10.73
CA GLY A 168 4.31 15.56 10.85
C GLY A 168 5.63 16.06 10.30
N ARG A 169 6.67 15.25 10.47
CA ARG A 169 8.03 15.54 10.03
C ARG A 169 8.63 14.36 9.27
N PRO A 170 9.49 14.60 8.27
CA PRO A 170 10.24 13.53 7.61
C PRO A 170 11.04 12.69 8.62
N VAL A 171 11.09 11.37 8.40
CA VAL A 171 11.82 10.42 9.23
C VAL A 171 12.43 9.29 8.37
N SER A 172 13.68 8.94 8.68
CA SER A 172 14.38 7.82 8.03
C SER A 172 13.90 6.47 8.57
N ARG A 173 14.05 5.42 7.76
CA ARG A 173 13.80 4.00 8.09
C ARG A 173 12.39 3.63 8.56
N ARG A 174 11.46 4.57 8.58
CA ARG A 174 10.06 4.38 9.01
C ARG A 174 9.12 4.91 7.93
N ILE A 175 7.97 4.28 7.78
CA ILE A 175 6.89 4.76 6.91
C ILE A 175 6.09 5.88 7.60
N GLY A 176 5.58 5.59 8.80
CA GLY A 176 4.74 6.50 9.58
C GLY A 176 3.46 6.93 8.85
N ASN A 177 3.01 8.17 9.04
CA ASN A 177 1.84 8.73 8.34
C ASN A 177 2.28 9.41 7.04
N LEU A 178 2.77 8.58 6.12
CA LEU A 178 3.30 9.03 4.84
C LEU A 178 2.24 9.75 3.99
N GLN A 179 1.03 9.20 3.93
CA GLN A 179 -0.06 9.72 3.10
C GLN A 179 -0.49 11.13 3.53
N GLY A 180 -0.75 11.34 4.83
CA GLY A 180 -1.08 12.68 5.35
C GLY A 180 0.02 13.70 5.07
N HIS A 181 1.29 13.28 5.13
CA HIS A 181 2.42 14.16 4.84
C HIS A 181 2.53 14.50 3.35
N ILE A 182 2.32 13.55 2.44
CA ILE A 182 2.31 13.82 1.00
C ILE A 182 1.14 14.74 0.63
N TYR A 183 -0.04 14.53 1.19
CA TYR A 183 -1.20 15.39 0.93
C TYR A 183 -0.99 16.82 1.41
N LYS A 184 -0.40 17.02 2.59
CA LYS A 184 -0.10 18.37 3.11
C LYS A 184 1.09 19.03 2.41
N TYR A 185 2.11 18.25 2.07
CA TYR A 185 3.36 18.73 1.48
C TYR A 185 3.61 18.05 0.13
N PRO A 186 2.78 18.33 -0.91
CA PRO A 186 2.87 17.66 -2.21
C PRO A 186 4.15 17.97 -2.99
N HIS A 187 4.98 18.89 -2.49
CA HIS A 187 6.28 19.28 -3.04
C HIS A 187 7.47 18.61 -2.32
N TRP A 188 7.21 17.71 -1.38
CA TRP A 188 8.25 17.13 -0.54
C TRP A 188 9.15 16.15 -1.32
N ASP A 189 10.44 16.49 -1.42
CA ASP A 189 11.48 15.53 -1.76
C ASP A 189 11.76 14.60 -0.57
N ARG A 190 11.36 13.33 -0.74
CA ARG A 190 11.57 12.26 0.23
C ARG A 190 13.02 11.80 0.30
N LYS A 191 13.94 12.40 -0.46
CA LYS A 191 15.37 12.08 -0.47
C LYS A 191 15.62 10.61 -0.80
N ALA A 192 14.92 10.06 -1.79
CA ALA A 192 15.18 8.68 -2.23
C ALA A 192 16.52 8.55 -2.98
N GLY A 193 16.96 9.63 -3.63
CA GLY A 193 18.06 9.62 -4.59
C GLY A 193 17.58 9.27 -6.00
N MET A 194 18.47 8.81 -6.87
CA MET A 194 18.24 8.71 -8.31
C MET A 194 18.85 7.43 -8.89
N HIS A 195 18.36 6.98 -10.03
CA HIS A 195 18.89 5.82 -10.77
C HIS A 195 18.93 4.51 -9.97
N ASN A 196 18.06 4.33 -8.98
CA ASN A 196 17.97 3.06 -8.27
C ASN A 196 16.97 2.12 -8.97
N GLY A 197 17.31 0.83 -9.01
CA GLY A 197 16.55 -0.19 -9.73
C GLY A 197 16.08 -1.32 -8.83
N ILE A 198 14.82 -1.71 -8.99
CA ILE A 198 14.28 -2.98 -8.50
C ILE A 198 14.00 -3.83 -9.73
N LEU A 199 14.76 -4.91 -9.91
CA LEU A 199 14.83 -5.64 -11.18
C LEU A 199 14.60 -7.13 -10.96
N SER A 200 13.65 -7.73 -11.68
CA SER A 200 13.48 -9.19 -11.65
C SER A 200 13.24 -9.76 -10.25
N CYS A 201 12.55 -9.02 -9.38
CA CYS A 201 12.26 -9.44 -8.01
C CYS A 201 10.85 -10.04 -7.89
N ASP A 202 10.73 -11.02 -7.00
CA ASP A 202 9.45 -11.55 -6.51
C ASP A 202 9.14 -10.91 -5.15
N ILE A 203 8.06 -10.12 -5.06
CA ILE A 203 7.71 -9.40 -3.83
C ILE A 203 6.27 -9.76 -3.41
N TYR A 204 6.10 -10.40 -2.26
CA TYR A 204 4.79 -10.89 -1.86
C TYR A 204 4.60 -11.01 -0.35
N ASN A 205 3.35 -11.18 0.10
CA ASN A 205 3.01 -11.26 1.52
C ASN A 205 3.50 -10.05 2.34
N THR A 206 3.30 -8.85 1.81
CA THR A 206 3.71 -7.59 2.45
C THR A 206 2.53 -6.91 3.15
N GLY A 207 2.79 -6.19 4.24
CA GLY A 207 1.77 -5.48 5.00
C GLY A 207 1.29 -4.16 4.37
N SER A 208 2.12 -3.45 3.61
CA SER A 208 1.84 -2.07 3.10
C SER A 208 2.50 -1.85 1.74
N GLY A 209 1.88 -2.39 0.70
CA GLY A 209 2.40 -2.38 -0.66
C GLY A 209 3.64 -3.22 -0.88
N ALA A 210 4.03 -3.43 -2.15
CA ALA A 210 5.23 -4.19 -2.49
C ALA A 210 6.44 -3.26 -2.62
N VAL A 211 6.32 -2.19 -3.40
CA VAL A 211 7.37 -1.18 -3.61
C VAL A 211 6.80 0.22 -3.48
N TYR A 212 7.43 1.05 -2.66
CA TYR A 212 7.28 2.50 -2.75
C TYR A 212 8.46 3.08 -3.54
N LEU A 213 8.25 3.31 -4.83
CA LEU A 213 9.22 3.87 -5.77
C LEU A 213 9.27 5.38 -5.62
N SER A 214 10.48 5.92 -5.55
CA SER A 214 10.71 7.35 -5.44
C SER A 214 12.05 7.73 -6.07
N GLY A 215 12.18 9.00 -6.42
CA GLY A 215 13.41 9.57 -6.94
C GLY A 215 13.17 10.84 -7.73
N GLY A 216 14.23 11.64 -7.86
CA GLY A 216 14.15 12.95 -8.49
C GLY A 216 13.43 13.96 -7.59
N ASP A 217 13.22 15.15 -8.15
CA ASP A 217 12.60 16.26 -7.43
C ASP A 217 11.46 16.86 -8.26
N LYS A 218 10.28 16.87 -7.66
CA LYS A 218 9.05 17.34 -8.31
C LYS A 218 9.07 18.84 -8.58
N VAL A 219 9.64 19.64 -7.67
CA VAL A 219 9.59 21.11 -7.75
C VAL A 219 10.42 21.63 -8.90
N SER A 220 11.62 21.06 -9.07
CA SER A 220 12.55 21.38 -10.16
C SER A 220 12.32 20.55 -11.43
N LEU A 221 11.40 19.60 -11.40
CA LEU A 221 11.20 18.58 -12.45
C LEU A 221 12.49 17.82 -12.79
N THR A 222 13.32 17.58 -11.78
CA THR A 222 14.55 16.80 -11.96
C THR A 222 14.21 15.32 -12.01
N PRO A 223 14.45 14.60 -13.12
CA PRO A 223 14.01 13.22 -13.28
C PRO A 223 14.87 12.27 -12.45
N GLY A 224 14.23 11.47 -11.60
CA GLY A 224 14.87 10.47 -10.74
C GLY A 224 15.45 9.30 -11.50
N ASN A 225 14.84 8.90 -12.63
CA ASN A 225 15.24 7.75 -13.43
C ASN A 225 15.38 6.44 -12.62
N SER A 226 14.68 6.35 -11.48
CA SER A 226 14.57 5.11 -10.72
C SER A 226 13.48 4.23 -11.34
N TYR A 227 13.61 2.92 -11.18
CA TYR A 227 12.73 1.98 -11.87
C TYR A 227 12.36 0.75 -11.05
N VAL A 228 11.16 0.25 -11.33
CA VAL A 228 10.71 -1.11 -11.00
C VAL A 228 10.47 -1.82 -12.32
N GLU A 229 11.24 -2.86 -12.59
CA GLU A 229 11.24 -3.51 -13.89
C GLU A 229 11.25 -5.03 -13.78
N ASN A 230 10.43 -5.70 -14.61
CA ASN A 230 10.38 -7.15 -14.70
C ASN A 230 10.11 -7.84 -13.34
N CYS A 231 9.36 -7.20 -12.44
CA CYS A 231 9.06 -7.73 -11.11
C CYS A 231 7.67 -8.35 -11.06
N ARG A 232 7.49 -9.34 -10.17
CA ARG A 232 6.17 -9.91 -9.86
C ARG A 232 5.77 -9.56 -8.44
N MET A 233 4.55 -9.06 -8.29
CA MET A 233 4.00 -8.56 -7.03
C MET A 233 2.63 -9.17 -6.76
N THR A 234 2.50 -9.93 -5.68
CA THR A 234 1.27 -10.64 -5.31
C THR A 234 0.98 -10.57 -3.81
N ASN A 235 -0.29 -10.59 -3.41
CA ASN A 235 -0.72 -10.65 -2.01
C ASN A 235 -0.05 -9.58 -1.12
N TYR A 236 -0.08 -8.34 -1.60
CA TYR A 236 0.35 -7.15 -0.88
C TYR A 236 -0.83 -6.48 -0.16
N ASN A 237 -0.56 -5.53 0.74
CA ASN A 237 -1.56 -4.84 1.58
C ASN A 237 -2.27 -5.73 2.62
N ARG A 238 -1.57 -6.73 3.16
CA ARG A 238 -2.14 -7.66 4.16
C ARG A 238 -2.50 -6.99 5.50
N ARG A 239 -2.01 -5.76 5.75
CA ARG A 239 -2.26 -5.01 6.99
C ARG A 239 -2.84 -3.63 6.73
N ASN A 240 -2.13 -2.80 5.98
CA ASN A 240 -2.56 -1.45 5.63
C ASN A 240 -3.07 -1.47 4.20
N LYS A 241 -4.30 -0.99 4.04
CA LYS A 241 -5.09 -1.14 2.81
C LYS A 241 -5.37 0.20 2.14
N PHE A 242 -5.90 1.16 2.89
CA PHE A 242 -6.22 2.50 2.39
C PHE A 242 -5.01 3.19 1.76
N LEU A 243 -5.13 3.54 0.46
CA LEU A 243 -4.13 4.22 -0.40
C LEU A 243 -2.78 3.49 -0.57
N TRP A 244 -2.69 2.22 -0.19
CA TRP A 244 -1.52 1.40 -0.51
C TRP A 244 -1.76 0.61 -1.80
N ALA A 245 -0.70 0.34 -2.55
CA ALA A 245 -0.75 -0.38 -3.82
C ALA A 245 0.46 -1.31 -3.97
N ALA A 246 0.47 -2.16 -5.00
CA ALA A 246 1.66 -2.95 -5.30
C ALA A 246 2.86 -2.03 -5.51
N VAL A 247 2.67 -1.02 -6.37
CA VAL A 247 3.65 0.05 -6.56
C VAL A 247 3.00 1.40 -6.26
N SER A 248 3.48 2.05 -5.20
CA SER A 248 3.25 3.49 -5.00
C SER A 248 4.42 4.27 -5.58
N VAL A 249 4.15 5.34 -6.34
CA VAL A 249 5.18 6.16 -6.99
C VAL A 249 5.07 7.62 -6.56
N ASN A 250 6.19 8.25 -6.25
CA ASN A 250 6.31 9.71 -6.14
C ASN A 250 7.62 10.24 -6.74
N GLY A 251 7.78 11.56 -6.74
CA GLY A 251 8.97 12.25 -7.25
C GLY A 251 8.76 12.73 -8.69
N CYS A 252 9.78 12.57 -9.53
CA CYS A 252 9.70 12.96 -10.94
C CYS A 252 10.44 11.94 -11.82
N GLY A 253 9.93 11.60 -13.01
CA GLY A 253 10.71 10.88 -14.02
C GLY A 253 11.10 9.44 -13.68
N ASN A 254 10.27 8.72 -12.92
CA ASN A 254 10.48 7.30 -12.56
C ASN A 254 9.66 6.34 -13.45
N ARG A 255 10.09 5.08 -13.56
CA ARG A 255 9.46 4.08 -14.46
C ARG A 255 8.99 2.82 -13.73
N VAL A 256 7.80 2.32 -14.11
CA VAL A 256 7.33 0.97 -13.78
C VAL A 256 7.06 0.24 -15.08
N SER A 257 7.81 -0.82 -15.36
CA SER A 257 7.73 -1.50 -16.66
C SER A 257 7.88 -3.01 -16.60
N HIS A 258 7.21 -3.72 -17.51
CA HIS A 258 7.30 -5.19 -17.62
C HIS A 258 6.96 -5.95 -16.33
N CYS A 259 6.20 -5.36 -15.40
CA CYS A 259 5.85 -6.00 -14.14
C CYS A 259 4.54 -6.78 -14.24
N GLU A 260 4.41 -7.83 -13.43
CA GLU A 260 3.17 -8.57 -13.20
C GLU A 260 2.64 -8.23 -11.79
N ILE A 261 1.42 -7.71 -11.71
CA ILE A 261 0.80 -7.26 -10.46
C ILE A 261 -0.58 -7.91 -10.32
N HIS A 262 -0.77 -8.72 -9.28
CA HIS A 262 -2.02 -9.48 -9.10
C HIS A 262 -2.32 -9.91 -7.66
N ASP A 263 -3.47 -10.57 -7.49
CA ASP A 263 -4.00 -11.09 -6.22
C ASP A 263 -4.09 -10.01 -5.13
N SER A 264 -4.88 -8.97 -5.38
CA SER A 264 -5.11 -7.92 -4.39
C SER A 264 -6.57 -7.49 -4.30
N ASP A 265 -7.06 -7.35 -3.08
CA ASP A 265 -8.32 -6.68 -2.82
C ASP A 265 -8.28 -5.18 -3.15
N TRP A 266 -7.09 -4.60 -3.33
CA TRP A 266 -6.83 -3.16 -3.44
C TRP A 266 -6.10 -2.79 -4.74
N GLN A 267 -5.66 -1.54 -4.83
CA GLN A 267 -5.10 -0.90 -6.02
C GLN A 267 -3.84 -1.60 -6.56
N GLY A 268 -3.63 -1.52 -7.87
CA GLY A 268 -2.41 -2.02 -8.53
C GLY A 268 -1.25 -1.03 -8.40
N ILE A 269 -1.43 0.16 -8.96
CA ILE A 269 -0.45 1.26 -8.94
C ILE A 269 -1.12 2.54 -8.43
N TYR A 270 -0.46 3.19 -7.47
CA TYR A 270 -0.88 4.48 -6.90
C TYR A 270 0.15 5.56 -7.22
N VAL A 271 -0.27 6.64 -7.88
CA VAL A 271 0.63 7.64 -8.45
C VAL A 271 0.48 8.98 -7.76
N SER A 272 1.61 9.60 -7.48
CA SER A 272 1.79 11.02 -7.19
C SER A 272 3.04 11.50 -7.91
N GLY A 273 3.22 12.80 -8.11
CA GLY A 273 4.39 13.34 -8.79
C GLY A 273 4.26 13.37 -10.31
N ASN A 274 5.40 13.56 -10.97
CA ASN A 274 5.44 14.07 -12.34
C ASN A 274 6.23 13.17 -13.29
N GLU A 275 5.82 13.18 -14.56
CA GLU A 275 6.58 12.60 -15.68
C GLU A 275 6.95 11.11 -15.48
N HIS A 276 6.13 10.36 -14.75
CA HIS A 276 6.31 8.93 -14.58
C HIS A 276 5.86 8.15 -15.81
N LEU A 277 6.54 7.04 -16.08
CA LEU A 277 6.23 6.15 -17.20
C LEU A 277 5.78 4.78 -16.69
N PHE A 278 4.60 4.36 -17.13
CA PHE A 278 4.02 3.05 -16.82
C PHE A 278 3.78 2.30 -18.13
N GLU A 279 4.62 1.29 -18.42
CA GLU A 279 4.54 0.59 -19.71
C GLU A 279 4.78 -0.92 -19.68
N TYR A 280 4.09 -1.64 -20.56
CA TYR A 280 4.23 -3.10 -20.72
C TYR A 280 3.98 -3.90 -19.44
N ASN A 281 3.23 -3.35 -18.48
CA ASN A 281 2.86 -4.07 -17.27
C ASN A 281 1.62 -4.95 -17.52
N TYR A 282 1.57 -6.09 -16.86
CA TYR A 282 0.39 -6.95 -16.78
C TYR A 282 -0.22 -6.83 -15.37
N ILE A 283 -1.39 -6.22 -15.29
CA ILE A 283 -2.08 -5.96 -14.02
C ILE A 283 -3.41 -6.69 -14.07
N HIS A 284 -3.60 -7.67 -13.20
CA HIS A 284 -4.79 -8.51 -13.24
C HIS A 284 -5.27 -8.95 -11.86
N ASP A 285 -6.55 -9.25 -11.72
CA ASP A 285 -7.12 -9.74 -10.46
C ASP A 285 -6.77 -8.82 -9.25
N VAL A 286 -6.85 -7.50 -9.46
CA VAL A 286 -6.70 -6.47 -8.43
C VAL A 286 -8.01 -5.71 -8.22
N THR A 287 -8.11 -4.93 -7.14
CA THR A 287 -9.33 -4.19 -6.73
C THR A 287 -10.54 -5.09 -6.52
N LEU A 288 -10.32 -6.31 -6.01
CA LEU A 288 -11.34 -7.35 -5.91
C LEU A 288 -12.37 -7.09 -4.80
N ASN A 289 -12.01 -6.34 -3.76
CA ASN A 289 -12.90 -6.07 -2.63
C ASN A 289 -12.72 -4.65 -2.03
N SER A 290 -12.30 -3.70 -2.87
CA SER A 290 -12.22 -2.28 -2.51
C SER A 290 -13.26 -1.46 -3.28
N ASN A 291 -13.61 -0.28 -2.77
CA ASN A 291 -14.47 0.69 -3.45
C ASN A 291 -13.66 1.97 -3.70
N ASP A 292 -13.98 2.70 -4.78
CA ASP A 292 -13.28 3.92 -5.19
C ASP A 292 -11.78 3.69 -5.41
N THR A 293 -11.48 2.70 -6.25
CA THR A 293 -10.14 2.20 -6.53
C THR A 293 -10.00 1.72 -7.96
N SER A 294 -8.77 1.56 -8.42
CA SER A 294 -8.44 1.10 -9.76
C SER A 294 -7.11 0.33 -9.81
N PRO A 295 -6.85 -0.48 -10.86
CA PRO A 295 -5.52 -1.03 -11.10
C PRO A 295 -4.46 0.06 -11.36
N TRP A 296 -4.85 1.26 -11.81
CA TRP A 296 -3.97 2.43 -11.89
C TRP A 296 -4.71 3.70 -11.44
N TYR A 297 -4.16 4.42 -10.47
CA TYR A 297 -4.78 5.58 -9.81
C TYR A 297 -3.83 6.76 -9.72
N ILE A 298 -4.35 7.97 -9.94
CA ILE A 298 -3.74 9.25 -9.57
C ILE A 298 -4.83 10.19 -9.01
N GLY A 299 -4.51 11.00 -8.00
CA GLY A 299 -5.50 11.84 -7.32
C GLY A 299 -4.90 12.99 -6.51
N ARG A 300 -5.78 13.85 -5.99
CA ARG A 300 -5.57 14.89 -4.95
C ARG A 300 -4.64 16.06 -5.27
N ASP A 301 -3.82 15.97 -6.30
CA ASP A 301 -2.81 16.97 -6.58
C ASP A 301 -2.76 17.31 -8.09
N PRO A 302 -3.41 18.40 -8.53
CA PRO A 302 -3.42 18.78 -9.94
C PRO A 302 -2.04 19.17 -10.48
N SER A 303 -1.02 19.34 -9.61
CA SER A 303 0.37 19.57 -10.04
C SER A 303 1.13 18.27 -10.34
N SER A 304 0.59 17.10 -10.01
CA SER A 304 1.11 15.79 -10.41
C SER A 304 0.74 15.51 -11.88
N ARG A 305 1.64 15.83 -12.81
CA ARG A 305 1.36 15.97 -14.25
C ARG A 305 2.40 15.29 -15.15
N GLY A 306 2.05 15.09 -16.42
CA GLY A 306 2.95 14.57 -17.46
C GLY A 306 3.14 13.06 -17.40
N ASN A 307 2.31 12.36 -16.63
CA ASN A 307 2.42 10.92 -16.44
C ASN A 307 1.89 10.17 -17.68
N ILE A 308 2.59 9.11 -18.08
CA ILE A 308 2.27 8.33 -19.28
C ILE A 308 1.92 6.89 -18.91
N VAL A 309 0.75 6.44 -19.34
CA VAL A 309 0.29 5.05 -19.18
C VAL A 309 0.11 4.43 -20.57
N ARG A 310 1.00 3.53 -20.98
CA ARG A 310 0.96 2.96 -22.34
C ARG A 310 1.27 1.49 -22.42
N TYR A 311 0.66 0.79 -23.38
CA TYR A 311 1.00 -0.60 -23.69
C TYR A 311 0.89 -1.58 -22.51
N ASN A 312 0.10 -1.25 -21.49
CA ASN A 312 -0.18 -2.14 -20.38
C ASN A 312 -1.37 -3.05 -20.72
N ARG A 313 -1.44 -4.22 -20.09
CA ARG A 313 -2.60 -5.11 -20.12
C ARG A 313 -3.25 -5.11 -18.73
N PHE A 314 -4.51 -4.68 -18.69
CA PHE A 314 -5.38 -4.76 -17.52
C PHE A 314 -6.38 -5.90 -17.75
N GLU A 315 -6.49 -6.85 -16.82
CA GLU A 315 -7.34 -8.02 -17.02
C GLU A 315 -8.06 -8.47 -15.76
N ARG A 316 -9.38 -8.72 -15.83
CA ARG A 316 -10.19 -9.19 -14.68
C ARG A 316 -10.13 -8.30 -13.44
N CYS A 317 -9.68 -7.05 -13.55
CA CYS A 317 -9.63 -6.13 -12.42
C CYS A 317 -11.04 -5.62 -12.07
N GLY A 318 -11.27 -5.44 -10.78
CA GLY A 318 -12.49 -4.84 -10.23
C GLY A 318 -13.50 -5.86 -9.74
N ASN A 319 -14.58 -5.33 -9.17
CA ASN A 319 -15.72 -6.08 -8.69
C ASN A 319 -17.01 -5.37 -9.12
N PRO A 320 -17.96 -6.06 -9.79
CA PRO A 320 -19.20 -5.44 -10.29
C PRO A 320 -20.10 -4.86 -9.19
N GLU A 321 -19.93 -5.29 -7.93
CA GLU A 321 -20.67 -4.82 -6.77
C GLU A 321 -20.01 -3.60 -6.08
N ARG A 322 -18.89 -3.12 -6.64
CA ARG A 322 -18.10 -2.00 -6.12
C ARG A 322 -17.95 -0.90 -7.17
N MET A 323 -17.64 0.30 -6.69
CA MET A 323 -17.21 1.40 -7.56
C MET A 323 -15.73 1.18 -7.88
N ASN A 324 -15.45 0.45 -8.96
CA ASN A 324 -14.11 0.30 -9.48
C ASN A 324 -14.02 0.83 -10.92
N MET A 325 -12.84 1.37 -11.22
CA MET A 325 -12.49 2.02 -12.48
C MET A 325 -11.27 1.31 -13.08
N GLY A 326 -11.04 1.43 -14.38
CA GLY A 326 -9.81 0.90 -15.01
C GLY A 326 -8.59 1.79 -14.75
N ILE A 327 -8.43 2.86 -15.52
CA ILE A 327 -7.49 3.95 -15.22
C ILE A 327 -8.28 5.09 -14.60
N TYR A 328 -7.89 5.49 -13.38
CA TYR A 328 -8.63 6.48 -12.60
C TYR A 328 -7.78 7.74 -12.36
N CYS A 329 -8.23 8.85 -12.94
CA CYS A 329 -7.71 10.20 -12.68
C CYS A 329 -8.70 10.93 -11.76
N ASP A 330 -8.45 10.84 -10.46
CA ASP A 330 -9.36 11.34 -9.43
C ASP A 330 -9.04 12.78 -9.00
N ASP A 331 -9.95 13.41 -8.26
CA ASP A 331 -9.72 14.66 -7.51
C ASP A 331 -9.05 15.77 -8.36
N SER A 332 -9.63 16.03 -9.54
CA SER A 332 -9.17 17.02 -10.51
C SER A 332 -7.74 16.80 -11.03
N SER A 333 -7.22 15.57 -10.99
CA SER A 333 -5.92 15.23 -11.59
C SER A 333 -5.88 15.59 -13.07
N THR A 334 -4.74 16.09 -13.54
CA THR A 334 -4.60 16.63 -14.90
C THR A 334 -3.42 16.02 -15.64
N ASP A 335 -3.42 16.14 -16.96
CA ASP A 335 -2.23 15.92 -17.80
C ASP A 335 -1.65 14.51 -17.71
N VAL A 336 -2.52 13.51 -17.90
CA VAL A 336 -2.14 12.10 -18.07
C VAL A 336 -2.36 11.71 -19.53
N LEU A 337 -1.33 11.14 -20.14
CA LEU A 337 -1.39 10.60 -21.50
C LEU A 337 -1.59 9.08 -21.44
N VAL A 338 -2.70 8.60 -22.00
CA VAL A 338 -3.07 7.18 -21.99
C VAL A 338 -3.26 6.69 -23.41
N TYR A 339 -2.49 5.69 -23.85
CA TYR A 339 -2.61 5.13 -25.21
C TYR A 339 -2.13 3.70 -25.31
N GLY A 340 -2.70 2.94 -26.26
CA GLY A 340 -2.24 1.58 -26.59
C GLY A 340 -2.36 0.55 -25.45
N ASN A 341 -3.12 0.83 -24.40
CA ASN A 341 -3.40 -0.14 -23.33
C ASN A 341 -4.52 -1.11 -23.73
N LEU A 342 -4.42 -2.35 -23.26
CA LEU A 342 -5.40 -3.41 -23.48
C LEU A 342 -6.19 -3.65 -22.20
N PHE A 343 -7.52 -3.65 -22.30
CA PHE A 343 -8.44 -3.97 -21.20
C PHE A 343 -9.22 -5.24 -21.56
N VAL A 344 -9.11 -6.28 -20.73
CA VAL A 344 -9.69 -7.61 -20.99
C VAL A 344 -10.55 -8.01 -19.81
N ASP A 345 -11.80 -8.39 -20.05
CA ASP A 345 -12.70 -8.93 -19.01
C ASP A 345 -12.76 -8.08 -17.73
N MET A 346 -12.74 -6.75 -17.88
CA MET A 346 -12.75 -5.83 -16.74
C MET A 346 -14.07 -5.89 -16.00
N ASN A 347 -14.00 -5.99 -14.67
CA ASN A 347 -15.15 -6.06 -13.77
C ASN A 347 -15.48 -4.68 -13.16
N THR A 348 -15.31 -3.62 -13.96
CA THR A 348 -15.47 -2.22 -13.54
C THR A 348 -16.81 -1.67 -14.01
N THR A 349 -17.58 -1.04 -13.12
CA THR A 349 -18.90 -0.44 -13.44
C THR A 349 -18.82 1.01 -13.90
N HIS A 350 -17.67 1.67 -13.73
CA HIS A 350 -17.46 3.10 -14.02
C HIS A 350 -16.56 3.32 -15.25
N GLY A 351 -16.36 2.26 -16.05
CA GLY A 351 -15.57 2.28 -17.27
C GLY A 351 -14.09 1.94 -17.06
N VAL A 352 -13.42 1.64 -18.17
CA VAL A 352 -11.98 1.34 -18.22
C VAL A 352 -11.11 2.59 -18.07
N MET A 353 -11.73 3.76 -18.11
CA MET A 353 -11.13 5.08 -18.04
C MET A 353 -12.12 5.99 -17.33
N PHE A 354 -11.72 6.60 -16.23
CA PHE A 354 -12.57 7.50 -15.47
C PHE A 354 -11.78 8.72 -15.00
N SER A 355 -12.40 9.90 -15.16
CA SER A 355 -11.86 11.16 -14.68
C SER A 355 -12.88 11.82 -13.76
N ASN A 356 -12.50 12.06 -12.52
CA ASN A 356 -13.28 12.84 -11.58
C ASN A 356 -12.84 14.30 -11.66
N THR A 357 -13.49 15.07 -12.54
CA THR A 357 -13.27 16.52 -12.74
C THR A 357 -11.88 16.94 -13.27
N GLY A 358 -11.08 16.01 -13.80
CA GLY A 358 -9.73 16.26 -14.36
C GLY A 358 -9.71 16.89 -15.77
N TRP A 359 -8.60 17.57 -16.10
CA TRP A 359 -8.40 18.38 -17.32
C TRP A 359 -7.10 17.97 -18.06
N ASP A 360 -6.94 18.35 -19.33
CA ASP A 360 -5.76 18.04 -20.17
C ASP A 360 -5.43 16.54 -20.32
N LEU A 361 -6.43 15.67 -20.16
CA LEU A 361 -6.26 14.23 -20.35
C LEU A 361 -6.31 13.88 -21.84
N LYS A 362 -5.30 13.15 -22.33
CA LYS A 362 -5.20 12.77 -23.75
C LYS A 362 -5.32 11.26 -23.92
N PHE A 363 -6.26 10.87 -24.78
CA PHE A 363 -6.52 9.50 -25.20
C PHE A 363 -6.25 9.39 -26.68
N VAL A 364 -5.31 8.53 -27.06
CA VAL A 364 -4.87 8.34 -28.44
C VAL A 364 -4.90 6.88 -28.83
#